data_AF-A0A5P9PC26-F1
#
_entry.id   AF-A0A5P9PC26-F1
#
_cell.length_a   1.000
_cell.length_b   1.000
_cell.length_c   1.000
_cell.angle_alpha   90.00
_cell.angle_beta   90.00
_cell.angle_gamma   90.00
#
_symmetry.space_group_name_H-M   'P 1'
#
loop_
_entity.id
_entity.type
_entity.pdbx_description
1 polymer ?
#
loop_
_entity_poly.entity_id
_entity_poly.type
_entity_poly.pdbx_seq_one_letter_code
_entity_poly.pdbx_strand_id
1 'polypeptide(L)' 'MGKDVSPSGIELIMRRRHRAATGKDWRQVPLAERRAWFAEQEPRIRAELGIAADAVWANGAWQPAGQADLFDLTGEVA' A
#
# COMPACT_ATOMS: atom_id res chain seq x y z
N MET A 1 -0.28 -15.46 0.37
CA MET A 1 -0.37 -14.17 -0.33
C MET A 1 1.06 -13.63 -0.50
N GLY A 2 1.52 -13.36 -1.73
CA GLY A 2 2.92 -13.07 -2.01
C GLY A 2 3.41 -11.75 -1.39
N LYS A 3 4.69 -11.70 -1.00
CA LYS A 3 5.42 -10.50 -0.53
C LYS A 3 5.15 -9.23 -1.36
N ASP A 4 4.81 -9.41 -2.63
CA ASP A 4 4.61 -8.36 -3.63
C ASP A 4 3.32 -7.54 -3.43
N VAL A 5 2.35 -8.03 -2.65
CA VAL A 5 1.11 -7.30 -2.32
C VAL A 5 1.13 -6.62 -0.95
N SER A 6 2.21 -6.72 -0.18
CA SER A 6 2.35 -5.99 1.10
C SER A 6 2.63 -4.49 0.88
N PRO A 7 2.38 -3.59 1.86
CA PRO A 7 2.75 -2.17 1.74
C PRO A 7 4.22 -1.96 1.36
N SER A 8 5.12 -2.70 2.00
CA SER A 8 6.55 -2.68 1.67
C SER A 8 6.83 -3.20 0.25
N GLY A 9 6.05 -4.18 -0.22
CA GLY A 9 6.10 -4.67 -1.60
C GLY A 9 5.68 -3.61 -2.61
N ILE A 10 4.54 -2.94 -2.36
CA ILE A 10 4.04 -1.83 -3.19
C ILE A 10 5.06 -0.68 -3.21
N GLU A 11 5.64 -0.33 -2.06
CA GLU A 11 6.72 0.66 -1.98
C GLU A 11 7.92 0.28 -2.86
N LEU A 12 8.36 -0.99 -2.82
CA LEU A 12 9.45 -1.45 -3.69
C LEU A 12 9.10 -1.34 -5.18
N ILE A 13 7.86 -1.64 -5.56
CA ILE A 13 7.38 -1.47 -6.94
C ILE A 13 7.42 0.01 -7.33
N MET A 14 6.91 0.90 -6.48
CA MET A 14 6.92 2.35 -6.71
C MET A 14 8.34 2.88 -6.91
N ARG A 15 9.28 2.49 -6.05
CA ARG A 15 10.70 2.90 -6.16
C ARG A 15 11.34 2.40 -7.46
N ARG A 16 11.05 1.16 -7.86
CA ARG A 16 11.53 0.59 -9.14
C ARG A 16 10.97 1.33 -10.34
N ARG A 17 9.66 1.64 -10.34
CA ARG A 17 9.01 2.44 -11.40
C ARG A 17 9.58 3.85 -11.48
N HIS A 18 9.80 4.51 -10.34
CA HIS A 18 10.43 5.83 -10.32
C HIS A 18 11.81 5.81 -10.97
N ARG A 19 12.65 4.84 -10.58
CA ARG A 19 13.98 4.68 -11.16
C ARG A 19 13.92 4.40 -12.66
N ALA A 20 12.99 3.57 -13.11
CA ALA A 20 12.79 3.29 -14.53
C ALA A 20 12.33 4.54 -15.32
N ALA A 21 11.48 5.37 -14.73
CA ALA A 21 10.95 6.57 -15.37
C ALA A 21 11.94 7.75 -15.42
N THR A 22 12.73 7.93 -14.35
CA THR A 22 13.57 9.13 -14.17
C THR A 22 15.08 8.87 -14.28
N GLY A 23 15.52 7.62 -14.19
CA GLY A 23 16.93 7.24 -14.08
C GLY A 23 17.60 7.59 -12.74
N LYS A 24 16.92 8.34 -11.87
CA LYS A 24 17.48 8.79 -10.58
C LYS A 24 17.43 7.68 -9.53
N ASP A 25 18.47 7.60 -8.70
CA ASP A 25 18.42 6.75 -7.51
C ASP A 25 17.44 7.33 -6.50
N TRP A 26 16.65 6.47 -5.86
CA TRP A 26 15.61 6.89 -4.92
C TRP A 26 16.15 7.75 -3.79
N ARG A 27 17.38 7.49 -3.32
CA ARG A 27 18.03 8.26 -2.23
C ARG A 27 18.34 9.69 -2.63
N GLN A 28 18.46 9.98 -3.92
CA GLN A 28 18.77 11.30 -4.46
C GLN A 28 17.52 12.16 -4.70
N VAL A 29 16.33 11.54 -4.68
CA VAL A 29 15.05 12.24 -4.90
C VAL A 29 14.68 13.03 -3.63
N PRO A 30 14.31 14.31 -3.71
CA PRO A 30 13.80 15.07 -2.56
C PRO A 30 12.54 14.46 -1.96
N LEU A 31 12.35 14.59 -0.65
CA LEU A 31 11.19 14.01 0.05
C LEU A 31 9.84 14.46 -0.53
N ALA A 32 9.73 15.72 -0.96
CA ALA A 32 8.51 16.25 -1.57
C ALA A 32 8.18 15.55 -2.90
N GLU A 33 9.18 15.35 -3.77
CA GLU A 33 9.03 14.63 -5.04
C GLU A 33 8.70 13.15 -4.81
N ARG A 34 9.31 12.52 -3.79
CA ARG A 34 8.94 11.15 -3.39
C ARG A 34 7.47 11.03 -2.97
N ARG A 35 6.98 11.98 -2.17
CA ARG A 35 5.58 12.00 -1.71
C ARG A 35 4.61 12.21 -2.87
N ALA A 36 4.92 13.14 -3.77
CA ALA A 36 4.12 13.36 -4.97
C ALA A 36 4.05 12.10 -5.86
N TRP A 37 5.20 11.43 -6.06
CA TRP A 37 5.24 10.17 -6.78
C TRP A 37 4.38 9.08 -6.12
N PHE A 38 4.45 8.94 -4.80
CA PHE A 38 3.67 7.92 -4.09
C PHE A 38 2.17 8.20 -4.17
N ALA A 39 1.76 9.45 -3.97
CA ALA A 39 0.36 9.85 -4.09
C ALA A 39 -0.22 9.58 -5.49
N GLU A 40 0.57 9.74 -6.54
CA GLU A 40 0.14 9.45 -7.91
C GLU A 40 0.13 7.95 -8.24
N GLN A 41 1.17 7.22 -7.84
CA GLN A 41 1.38 5.84 -8.29
C GLN A 41 0.72 4.80 -7.40
N GLU A 42 0.58 5.06 -6.11
CA GLU A 42 0.01 4.08 -5.17
C GLU A 42 -1.39 3.63 -5.61
N PRO A 43 -2.35 4.51 -5.95
CA PRO A 43 -3.68 4.07 -6.39
C PRO A 43 -3.64 3.22 -7.67
N ARG A 44 -2.72 3.54 -8.59
CA ARG A 44 -2.56 2.80 -9.85
C ARG A 44 -2.03 1.39 -9.60
N ILE A 45 -0.99 1.26 -8.78
CA ILE A 45 -0.40 -0.04 -8.44
C ILE A 45 -1.40 -0.87 -7.63
N ARG A 46 -2.13 -0.26 -6.71
CA ARG A 46 -3.19 -0.96 -5.96
C ARG A 46 -4.27 -1.50 -6.90
N ALA A 47 -4.72 -0.70 -7.86
CA ALA A 47 -5.68 -1.15 -8.87
C ALA A 47 -5.14 -2.30 -9.74
N GLU A 48 -3.89 -2.22 -10.20
CA GLU A 48 -3.23 -3.31 -10.96
C GLU A 48 -3.14 -4.63 -10.16
N LEU A 49 -2.96 -4.54 -8.85
CA LEU A 49 -2.89 -5.68 -7.94
C LEU A 49 -4.28 -6.15 -7.44
N GLY A 50 -5.37 -5.52 -7.90
CA GLY A 50 -6.73 -5.83 -7.48
C GLY A 50 -7.06 -5.43 -6.03
N ILE A 51 -6.31 -4.48 -5.47
CA ILE A 51 -6.52 -3.94 -4.12
C ILE A 51 -7.48 -2.75 -4.23
N ALA A 52 -8.57 -2.78 -3.45
CA ALA A 52 -9.52 -1.67 -3.40
C ALA A 52 -8.84 -0.38 -2.89
N ALA A 53 -9.29 0.77 -3.43
CA ALA A 53 -8.69 2.07 -3.12
C ALA A 53 -8.82 2.45 -1.64
N ASP A 54 -9.90 2.02 -1.01
CA ASP A 54 -10.22 2.20 0.40
C ASP A 54 -9.70 1.06 1.29
N ALA A 55 -9.14 0.00 0.72
CA ALA A 55 -8.65 -1.12 1.53
C ALA A 55 -7.58 -0.68 2.53
N VAL A 56 -7.56 -1.30 3.69
CA VAL A 56 -6.56 -1.08 4.74
C VAL A 56 -5.71 -2.32 4.92
N TRP A 57 -4.41 -2.14 5.15
CA TRP A 57 -3.53 -3.27 5.46
C TRP A 57 -3.64 -3.62 6.94
N ALA A 58 -4.25 -4.75 7.25
CA ALA A 58 -4.46 -5.24 8.60
C ALA A 58 -4.28 -6.77 8.65
N ASN A 59 -3.72 -7.28 9.75
CA ASN A 59 -3.51 -8.71 9.97
C ASN A 59 -2.79 -9.43 8.81
N GLY A 60 -1.86 -8.73 8.13
CA GLY A 60 -1.08 -9.29 7.02
C GLY A 60 -1.80 -9.40 5.68
N ALA A 61 -2.96 -8.74 5.53
CA ALA A 61 -3.73 -8.70 4.29
C ALA A 61 -4.39 -7.33 4.06
N TRP A 62 -4.79 -7.06 2.81
CA TRP A 62 -5.67 -5.93 2.50
C TRP A 62 -7.12 -6.30 2.83
N GLN A 63 -7.76 -5.49 3.65
CA GLN A 63 -9.16 -5.65 4.06
C GLN A 63 -9.97 -4.44 3.56
N PRO A 64 -11.25 -4.61 3.19
CA PRO A 64 -12.12 -3.48 2.85
C PRO A 64 -12.21 -2.47 4.01
N ALA A 65 -12.32 -1.18 3.71
CA ALA A 65 -12.62 -0.20 4.75
C ALA A 65 -13.96 -0.53 5.41
N GLY A 66 -13.99 -0.59 6.74
CA GLY A 66 -15.22 -0.79 7.49
C GLY A 66 -15.64 -2.25 7.69
N GLN A 67 -14.79 -3.23 7.38
CA GLN A 67 -14.96 -4.57 7.94
C GLN A 67 -14.60 -4.49 9.43
N ALA A 68 -15.57 -4.12 10.27
CA ALA A 68 -15.50 -4.41 11.69
C ALA A 68 -15.35 -5.94 11.80
N ASP A 69 -14.32 -6.39 12.50
CA ASP A 69 -14.15 -7.81 12.81
C ASP A 69 -15.44 -8.28 13.50
N LEU A 70 -16.24 -9.12 12.83
CA LEU A 70 -17.50 -9.64 13.38
C LEU A 70 -17.27 -10.52 14.62
N PHE A 71 -16.00 -10.84 14.92
CA PHE A 71 -15.58 -11.60 16.09
C PHE A 71 -15.03 -10.75 17.24
N ASP A 72 -14.97 -9.41 17.11
CA ASP A 72 -14.58 -8.52 18.22
C ASP A 72 -15.77 -8.19 19.16
N LEU A 73 -16.85 -8.99 19.09
CA LEU A 73 -18.09 -8.84 19.86
C LEU A 73 -18.26 -9.88 20.99
N THR A 74 -17.23 -10.65 21.35
CA THR A 74 -17.29 -11.55 22.54
C THR A 74 -16.41 -11.07 23.68
N GLY A 75 -16.34 -9.74 23.86
CA GLY A 75 -15.59 -9.07 24.91
C GLY A 75 -16.44 -8.49 26.05
N GLU A 76 -17.72 -8.83 26.17
CA GLU A 76 -18.52 -8.43 27.35
C GLU A 76 -18.93 -9.67 28.15
N VAL A 77 -18.09 -9.95 29.15
CA VAL A 77 -18.42 -10.70 30.35
C VAL A 77 -19.32 -9.83 31.23
N ALA A 78 -20.58 -10.25 31.42
CA ALA A 78 -21.37 -10.02 32.62
C ALA A 78 -22.57 -11.00 32.65
#